data_AF-A0A953S3K9-F1
#
_entry.id   AF-A0A953S3K9-F1
#
_cell.length_a   1.000
_cell.length_b   1.000
_cell.length_c   1.000
_cell.angle_alpha   90.00
_cell.angle_beta   90.00
_cell.angle_gamma   90.00
#
_symmetry.space_group_name_H-M   'P 1'
#
loop_
_entity.id
_entity.type
_entity.pdbx_description
1 polymer ?
#
loop_
_entity_poly.entity_id
_entity_poly.type
_entity_poly.pdbx_seq_one_letter_code
_entity_poly.pdbx_strand_id
1 'polypeptide(L)' 'MIHCPLCNAAIDVDEEELDEGDSLICEECGKNLNVSGVSPLELTPDDEDDDDDDDEDEDGDYDDYDEDEEDEDEDEEEV' A
#
# COMPACT_ATOMS: atom_id res chain seq x y z
N MET A 1 24.48 -3.61 -14.97
CA MET A 1 23.64 -2.40 -14.78
C MET A 1 22.46 -2.49 -15.70
N ILE A 2 21.26 -2.65 -15.14
CA ILE A 2 20.00 -2.69 -15.87
C ILE A 2 19.11 -1.54 -15.41
N HIS A 3 18.12 -1.17 -16.21
CA HIS A 3 17.14 -0.16 -15.83
C HIS A 3 15.83 -0.81 -15.41
N CYS A 4 15.26 -0.30 -14.32
CA CYS A 4 13.93 -0.68 -13.88
C CYS A 4 12.92 -0.39 -15.01
N PRO A 5 12.09 -1.36 -15.43
CA PRO A 5 11.10 -1.14 -16.48
C PRO A 5 9.96 -0.18 -16.07
N LEU A 6 9.81 0.08 -14.76
CA LEU A 6 8.75 0.94 -14.21
C LEU A 6 9.19 2.39 -14.03
N CYS A 7 10.30 2.62 -13.32
CA CYS A 7 10.77 3.96 -12.97
C CYS A 7 12.02 4.40 -13.74
N ASN A 8 12.57 3.51 -14.59
CA ASN A 8 13.78 3.74 -15.38
C ASN A 8 15.03 4.06 -14.53
N ALA A 9 15.00 3.74 -13.24
CA ALA A 9 16.14 3.89 -12.36
C ALA A 9 17.22 2.86 -12.68
N ALA A 10 18.49 3.20 -12.41
CA ALA A 10 19.61 2.30 -12.60
C ALA A 10 19.69 1.32 -11.43
N ILE A 11 19.61 0.02 -11.72
CA ILE A 11 19.73 -1.06 -10.76
C ILE A 11 21.14 -1.67 -10.90
N ASP A 12 21.88 -1.70 -9.79
CA ASP A 12 23.20 -2.30 -9.68
C ASP A 12 23.08 -3.70 -9.07
N VAL A 13 22.70 -4.67 -9.90
CA VAL A 13 22.63 -6.10 -9.56
C VAL A 13 23.50 -6.90 -10.52
N ASP A 14 23.97 -8.05 -10.06
CA ASP A 14 24.78 -8.97 -10.85
C ASP A 14 23.87 -9.92 -11.63
N GLU A 15 23.82 -9.74 -12.95
CA GLU A 15 22.97 -10.54 -13.85
C GLU A 15 23.43 -12.00 -13.98
N GLU A 16 24.68 -12.31 -13.62
CA GLU A 16 25.21 -13.68 -13.64
C GLU A 16 24.76 -14.51 -12.43
N GLU A 17 24.27 -13.84 -11.38
CA GLU A 17 23.76 -14.48 -10.15
C GLU A 17 22.23 -14.65 -10.15
N LEU A 18 21.54 -14.06 -11.13
CA LEU A 18 20.09 -14.12 -11.27
C LEU A 18 19.67 -15.26 -12.20
N ASP A 19 18.60 -15.95 -11.84
CA ASP A 19 17.95 -17.00 -12.63
C ASP A 19 16.54 -16.59 -13.10
N GLU A 20 16.03 -17.23 -14.16
CA GLU A 20 14.64 -17.03 -14.61
C GLU A 20 13.65 -17.43 -13.51
N GLY A 21 12.77 -16.50 -13.14
CA GLY A 21 11.82 -16.63 -12.04
C GLY A 21 12.28 -16.01 -10.72
N ASP A 22 13.49 -15.44 -10.65
CA ASP A 22 13.93 -14.71 -9.46
C ASP A 22 13.15 -13.40 -9.28
N SER A 23 12.84 -13.07 -8.02
CA SER A 23 12.19 -11.81 -7.64
C SER A 23 13.21 -10.83 -7.08
N LEU A 24 13.15 -9.59 -7.56
CA LEU A 24 13.98 -8.46 -7.14
C LEU A 24 13.11 -7.25 -6.82
N ILE A 25 13.54 -6.46 -5.84
CA ILE A 25 12.83 -5.25 -5.43
C ILE A 25 13.62 -4.06 -5.94
N CYS A 26 12.96 -3.17 -6.69
CA CYS A 26 13.59 -1.93 -7.10
C CYS A 26 13.71 -0.98 -5.89
N GLU A 27 14.92 -0.66 -5.45
CA GLU A 27 15.14 0.23 -4.28
C GLU A 27 14.65 1.68 -4.50
N GLU A 28 14.42 2.07 -5.75
CA GLU A 28 14.08 3.45 -6.13
C GLU A 28 12.56 3.69 -6.20
N CYS A 29 11.77 2.68 -6.59
CA CYS A 29 10.31 2.76 -6.60
C CYS A 29 9.62 1.80 -5.64
N GLY A 30 10.36 0.91 -4.97
CA GLY A 30 9.82 -0.07 -4.03
C GLY A 30 8.96 -1.15 -4.67
N LYS A 31 8.95 -1.29 -5.99
CA LYS A 31 8.15 -2.30 -6.70
C LYS A 31 8.92 -3.60 -6.88
N ASN A 32 8.19 -4.71 -6.75
CA ASN A 32 8.69 -6.03 -7.04
C ASN A 32 8.72 -6.27 -8.56
N LEU A 33 9.81 -6.85 -9.01
CA LEU A 33 10.10 -7.20 -10.38
C LEU A 33 10.52 -8.67 -10.40
N ASN A 34 10.13 -9.39 -11.44
CA ASN A 34 10.59 -10.76 -11.66
C ASN A 34 11.50 -10.85 -12.89
N VAL A 35 12.47 -11.75 -12.83
CA VAL A 35 13.39 -12.06 -13.92
C VAL A 35 12.68 -12.98 -14.91
N SER A 36 12.35 -12.43 -16.07
CA SER A 36 11.75 -13.18 -17.19
C SER A 36 12.78 -13.80 -18.13
N GLY A 37 14.06 -13.43 -18.02
CA GLY A 37 15.17 -14.00 -18.78
C GLY A 37 16.52 -13.44 -18.35
N VAL A 38 17.61 -14.17 -18.61
CA VAL A 38 18.99 -13.86 -18.12
C VAL A 38 20.03 -13.68 -19.23
N SER A 39 19.62 -13.71 -20.51
CA SER A 39 20.53 -13.57 -21.66
C SER A 39 19.77 -13.18 -22.93
N PRO A 40 19.32 -11.92 -23.08
CA PRO A 40 19.57 -10.75 -22.22
C PRO A 40 18.73 -10.75 -20.93
N LEU A 41 19.18 -10.01 -19.90
CA LEU A 41 18.40 -9.83 -18.67
C LEU A 41 17.10 -9.07 -18.99
N GLU A 42 15.95 -9.71 -18.75
CA GLU A 42 14.62 -9.13 -18.97
C GLU A 42 13.83 -9.14 -17.67
N LEU A 43 13.30 -7.98 -17.28
CA LEU A 43 12.56 -7.79 -16.04
C LEU A 43 11.10 -7.46 -16.34
N THR A 44 10.18 -8.08 -15.60
CA THR A 44 8.74 -7.78 -15.65
C THR A 44 8.26 -7.33 -14.28
N PRO A 45 7.32 -6.37 -14.19
CA PRO A 45 6.66 -6.08 -12.91
C PRO A 45 5.98 -7.34 -12.39
N ASP A 46 6.12 -7.58 -11.09
CA ASP A 46 5.38 -8.63 -10.42
C ASP A 46 3.95 -8.11 -10.18
N ASP A 47 2.97 -8.77 -10.78
CA ASP A 47 1.54 -8.41 -10.71
C ASP A 47 0.93 -8.79 -9.34
N GLU A 48 1.69 -9.47 -8.47
CA GLU A 48 1.21 -9.93 -7.14
C GLU A 48 1.34 -8.86 -6.03
N ASP A 49 1.83 -7.65 -6.34
CA ASP A 49 1.91 -6.47 -5.43
C ASP A 49 0.80 -5.42 -5.71
N ASP A 50 -0.39 -5.87 -6.11
CA ASP A 50 -1.60 -5.05 -6.34
C ASP A 50 -2.72 -5.34 -5.32
N ASP A 51 -2.40 -5.68 -4.06
CA ASP A 51 -3.40 -6.18 -3.11
C ASP A 51 -3.51 -5.45 -1.76
N ASP A 52 -3.07 -4.18 -1.58
CA ASP A 52 -3.54 -3.39 -0.39
C ASP A 52 -3.21 -1.88 -0.37
N ASP A 53 -3.54 -1.08 -1.41
CA ASP A 53 -3.57 0.39 -1.22
C ASP A 53 -4.60 1.07 -2.15
N ASP A 54 -5.85 0.58 -2.11
CA ASP A 54 -7.00 1.34 -2.62
C ASP A 54 -8.19 1.22 -1.65
N ASP A 55 -8.82 2.37 -1.43
CA ASP A 55 -9.98 2.67 -0.57
C ASP A 55 -9.79 2.83 0.95
N GLU A 56 -8.96 3.82 1.32
CA GLU A 56 -9.09 4.59 2.57
C GLU A 56 -10.18 5.69 2.46
N ASP A 57 -11.39 5.35 1.96
CA ASP A 57 -12.52 6.30 1.85
C ASP A 57 -13.86 5.59 2.13
N GLU A 58 -14.11 5.22 3.40
CA GLU A 58 -15.48 5.20 3.92
C GLU A 58 -15.66 6.47 4.74
N ASP A 59 -16.03 7.50 3.99
CA ASP A 59 -16.59 8.76 4.40
C ASP A 59 -17.43 8.67 5.68
N GLY A 60 -17.07 9.53 6.63
CA GLY A 60 -17.93 9.81 7.77
C GLY A 60 -19.17 10.56 7.30
N ASP A 61 -20.35 9.94 7.42
CA ASP A 61 -21.62 10.65 7.57
C ASP A 61 -22.71 9.77 8.18
N TYR A 62 -22.91 9.86 9.50
CA TYR A 62 -24.26 9.98 10.04
C TYR A 62 -24.20 10.68 11.41
N ASP A 63 -24.21 12.01 11.30
CA ASP A 63 -24.77 12.91 12.31
C ASP A 63 -26.22 12.51 12.65
N ASP A 64 -26.62 12.86 13.87
CA ASP A 64 -28.02 13.11 14.27
C ASP A 64 -28.96 11.91 14.50
N TYR A 65 -29.01 11.47 15.76
CA TYR A 65 -30.29 11.24 16.43
C TYR A 65 -30.25 11.92 17.81
N ASP A 66 -30.57 13.22 17.79
CA ASP A 66 -31.30 13.90 18.85
C ASP A 66 -32.65 13.18 19.03
N GLU A 67 -32.90 12.58 20.19
CA GLU A 67 -34.25 12.49 20.76
C GLU A 67 -34.15 12.13 22.25
N ASP A 68 -34.50 13.11 23.08
CA ASP A 68 -35.28 13.01 24.33
C ASP A 68 -34.83 12.00 25.42
N GLU A 69 -34.83 12.33 26.71
CA GLU A 69 -35.97 12.89 27.43
C GLU A 69 -35.51 13.31 28.84
N GLU A 70 -36.16 14.35 29.32
CA GLU A 70 -36.09 14.96 30.65
C GLU A 70 -36.42 13.95 31.77
N ASP A 71 -35.71 13.99 32.91
CA ASP A 71 -36.26 13.65 34.24
C ASP A 71 -35.24 14.12 35.31
N GLU A 72 -35.45 15.32 35.88
CA GLU A 72 -36.04 15.55 37.22
C GLU A 72 -35.11 15.19 38.39
N ASP A 73 -34.47 16.20 38.98
CA ASP A 73 -34.22 16.26 40.44
C ASP A 73 -33.72 17.68 40.80
N GLU A 74 -34.65 18.63 40.78
CA GLU A 74 -34.55 19.88 41.54
C GLU A 74 -35.38 19.69 42.80
N ASP A 75 -34.73 19.64 43.97
CA ASP A 75 -35.24 20.14 45.25
C ASP A 75 -34.10 19.99 46.29
N GLU A 76 -33.25 21.02 46.42
CA GLU A 76 -33.36 22.11 47.40
C GLU A 76 -32.68 21.78 48.74
N GLU A 77 -31.43 22.25 48.82
CA GLU A 77 -30.92 23.20 49.82
C GLU A 77 -31.26 23.02 51.33
N GLU A 78 -30.21 23.19 52.10
CA GLU A 78 -30.07 23.06 53.54
C GLU A 78 -30.96 24.03 54.35
N VAL A 79 -31.72 23.52 55.34
CA VAL A 79 -32.22 24.27 56.52
C VAL A 79 -32.21 23.45 57.80
#